data_AF-A0A9D4JJV4-F1
#
_entry.id   AF-A0A9D4JJV4-F1
#
_cell.length_a   1.000
_cell.length_b   1.000
_cell.length_c   1.000
_cell.angle_alpha   90.00
_cell.angle_beta   90.00
_cell.angle_gamma   90.00
#
_symmetry.space_group_name_H-M   'P 1'
#
loop_
_entity.id
_entity.type
_entity.pdbx_description
1 polymer ?
#
loop_
_entity_poly.entity_id
_entity_poly.type
_entity_poly.pdbx_seq_one_letter_code
_entity_poly.pdbx_strand_id
1 'polypeptide(L)' 'MLPAPDDLLKIIRCCFKTNCDSKRTCRRHGFDCSSGCGKCRGISCTNAQTVQEEDLMEDSL' A
#
# COMPACT_ATOMS: atom_id res chain seq x y z
N MET A 1 -3.23 -5.72 19.04
CA MET A 1 -2.83 -6.46 17.82
C MET A 1 -1.67 -5.69 17.23
N LEU A 2 -0.52 -6.34 16.96
CA LEU A 2 0.61 -5.66 16.32
C LEU A 2 0.36 -5.58 14.80
N PRO A 3 0.78 -4.49 14.13
CA PRO A 3 0.65 -4.38 12.68
C PRO A 3 1.40 -5.51 11.97
N ALA A 4 0.92 -5.88 10.79
CA ALA A 4 1.57 -6.89 9.97
C ALA A 4 2.97 -6.40 9.56
N PRO A 5 4.02 -7.25 9.59
CA PRO A 5 5.36 -6.86 9.17
C PRO A 5 5.39 -6.32 7.73
N ASP A 6 6.12 -5.22 7.49
CA ASP A 6 6.21 -4.55 6.18
C ASP A 6 6.64 -5.49 5.04
N ASP A 7 7.45 -6.50 5.35
CA ASP A 7 7.92 -7.47 4.37
C ASP A 7 6.79 -8.32 3.77
N LEU A 8 5.71 -8.57 4.54
CA LEU A 8 4.49 -9.23 4.03
C LEU A 8 3.72 -8.30 3.08
N LEU A 9 3.70 -6.99 3.36
CA LEU A 9 3.03 -6.00 2.52
C LEU A 9 3.74 -5.83 1.16
N LYS A 10 5.04 -6.12 1.07
CA LYS A 10 5.81 -6.12 -0.19
C LYS A 10 5.40 -7.25 -1.16
N ILE A 11 4.77 -8.31 -0.66
CA ILE A 11 4.30 -9.45 -1.48
C ILE A 11 2.97 -9.09 -2.18
N ILE A 12 2.14 -8.26 -1.55
CA ILE A 12 0.84 -7.86 -2.08
C ILE A 12 1.04 -6.73 -3.10
N ARG A 13 1.22 -7.12 -4.36
CA ARG A 13 1.45 -6.19 -5.46
C ARG A 13 0.47 -6.41 -6.59
N CYS A 14 -0.07 -5.31 -7.10
CA CYS A 14 -0.80 -5.34 -8.35
C CYS A 14 0.20 -5.34 -9.54
N CYS A 15 0.08 -6.31 -10.45
CA CYS A 15 1.01 -6.53 -11.58
C CYS A 15 0.63 -5.77 -12.87
N PHE A 16 -0.19 -4.73 -12.78
CA PHE A 16 -0.78 -4.09 -13.96
C PHE A 16 0.11 -3.01 -14.58
N LYS A 17 0.09 -2.91 -15.92
CA LYS A 17 0.79 -1.86 -16.69
C LYS A 17 -0.01 -0.54 -16.74
N THR A 18 -1.29 -0.57 -16.39
CA THR A 18 -2.22 0.57 -16.39
C THR A 18 -2.48 1.09 -14.96
N ASN A 19 -3.33 2.09 -14.80
CA ASN A 19 -3.80 2.69 -13.55
C ASN A 19 -4.33 1.69 -12.48
N CYS A 20 -4.22 2.07 -11.20
CA CYS A 20 -4.54 1.25 -10.03
C CYS A 20 -6.03 1.31 -9.60
N ASP A 21 -6.87 1.91 -10.45
CA ASP A 21 -8.32 2.12 -10.28
C ASP A 21 -9.18 0.98 -10.88
N SER A 22 -8.59 0.02 -11.59
CA SER A 22 -9.33 -1.07 -12.25
C SER A 22 -9.69 -2.26 -11.34
N LYS A 23 -10.58 -3.12 -11.82
CA LYS A 23 -11.13 -4.31 -11.11
C LYS A 23 -10.13 -5.44 -10.82
N ARG A 24 -8.82 -5.25 -10.94
CA ARG A 24 -7.80 -6.28 -10.61
C ARG A 24 -6.59 -5.71 -9.87
N THR A 25 -6.79 -4.64 -9.11
CA THR A 25 -5.73 -3.87 -8.47
C THR A 25 -5.69 -4.11 -6.97
N CYS A 26 -4.69 -3.53 -6.31
CA CYS A 26 -4.54 -3.53 -4.86
C CYS A 26 -5.85 -3.09 -4.16
N ARG A 27 -6.51 -2.03 -4.68
CA ARG A 27 -7.82 -1.52 -4.23
C ARG A 27 -8.90 -2.58 -4.16
N ARG A 28 -9.01 -3.45 -5.17
CA ARG A 28 -10.05 -4.50 -5.19
C ARG A 28 -9.88 -5.49 -4.03
N HIS A 29 -8.64 -5.73 -3.62
CA HIS A 29 -8.33 -6.64 -2.53
C HIS A 29 -8.38 -5.95 -1.15
N GLY A 30 -8.79 -4.68 -1.11
CA GLY A 30 -8.88 -3.92 0.14
C GLY A 30 -7.53 -3.43 0.66
N PHE A 31 -6.51 -3.40 -0.21
CA PHE A 31 -5.18 -2.91 0.16
C PHE A 31 -4.83 -1.62 -0.57
N ASP A 32 -4.21 -0.71 0.17
CA ASP A 32 -3.60 0.46 -0.41
C ASP A 32 -2.32 0.09 -1.15
N CYS A 33 -1.99 0.88 -2.17
CA CYS A 33 -0.76 0.73 -2.92
C CYS A 33 0.42 1.19 -2.05
N SER A 34 1.26 0.24 -1.65
CA SER A 34 2.55 0.51 -1.03
C SER A 34 3.67 0.62 -2.07
N SER A 35 4.91 0.80 -1.61
CA SER A 35 6.13 0.70 -2.42
C SER A 35 6.26 -0.62 -3.20
N GLY A 36 5.59 -1.68 -2.74
CA GLY A 36 5.51 -2.97 -3.43
C GLY A 36 4.65 -2.98 -4.69
N CYS A 37 3.77 -1.98 -4.89
CA CYS A 37 2.90 -1.91 -6.06
C CYS A 37 3.72 -1.86 -7.36
N GLY A 38 3.52 -2.85 -8.24
CA GLY A 38 4.26 -2.96 -9.50
C GLY A 38 4.03 -1.81 -10.48
N LYS A 39 2.93 -1.05 -10.31
CA LYS A 39 2.60 0.09 -11.17
C LYS A 39 3.06 1.42 -10.61
N CYS A 40 2.48 1.83 -9.48
CA CYS A 40 2.64 3.18 -8.94
C CYS A 40 3.67 3.24 -7.82
N ARG A 41 4.05 2.09 -7.24
CA ARG A 41 4.98 2.00 -6.10
C ARG A 41 4.58 2.90 -4.93
N GLY A 42 3.27 3.12 -4.74
CA GLY A 42 2.76 4.01 -3.69
C GLY A 42 2.98 5.50 -3.94
N ILE A 43 3.50 5.90 -5.11
CA ILE A 43 3.79 7.30 -5.45
C ILE A 43 2.70 7.83 -6.39
N SER A 44 2.19 9.03 -6.10
CA SER A 44 1.22 9.76 -6.93
C SER A 44 0.03 8.90 -7.37
N CYS A 45 -0.42 8.00 -6.51
CA CYS A 45 -1.53 7.11 -6.75
C CYS A 45 -2.70 7.48 -5.85
N THR A 46 -3.89 7.58 -6.41
CA THR A 46 -5.13 7.80 -5.64
C THR A 46 -5.49 6.64 -4.72
N ASN A 47 -4.79 5.50 -4.83
CA ASN A 47 -4.91 4.34 -3.96
C ASN A 47 -3.68 4.16 -3.06
N ALA A 48 -2.72 5.08 -3.03
CA ALA A 48 -1.63 4.99 -2.08
C ALA A 48 -2.12 5.38 -0.69
N GLN A 49 -1.61 4.70 0.33
CA GLN A 49 -1.90 5.04 1.71
C GLN A 49 -1.25 6.40 1.98
N THR A 50 -2.06 7.40 2.28
CA THR A 50 -1.56 8.65 2.86
C THR A 50 -1.18 8.30 4.29
N VAL A 51 0.11 8.35 4.62
CA VAL A 51 0.58 8.18 5.99
C VAL A 51 -0.20 9.18 6.85
N GLN A 52 -1.11 8.70 7.68
CA GLN A 52 -1.75 9.54 8.68
C GLN A 52 -0.70 9.70 9.79
N GLU A 53 -0.42 10.93 10.20
CA GLU A 53 0.64 11.28 11.17
C GLU A 53 0.50 10.54 12.52
N GLU A 54 -0.66 9.94 12.75
CA GLU A 54 -1.06 9.13 13.90
C GLU A 54 -0.24 7.83 14.05
N ASP A 55 0.28 7.25 12.95
CA ASP A 55 1.03 5.98 12.96
C ASP A 55 2.52 6.14 13.36
N LEU A 56 3.03 7.37 13.49
CA LEU A 56 4.46 7.65 13.77
C LEU A 56 4.77 7.92 15.25
N MET A 57 3.77 7.92 16.14
CA MET A 57 3.94 8.26 17.56
C MET A 57 4.16 7.05 18.50
N GLU A 58 4.36 5.84 17.97
CA GLU A 58 4.54 4.60 18.76
C GLU A 58 5.96 3.98 18.65
N ASP A 59 7.01 4.78 18.42
CA ASP A 59 8.42 4.29 18.46
C ASP A 59 9.27 5.03 19.50
N SER A 60 8.71 5.25 20.69
CA SER A 60 9.44 5.79 21.83
C SER A 60 8.96 5.17 23.14
N LEU A 61 9.32 3.91 23.38
CA LEU A 61 9.46 3.37 24.74
C LEU A 61 10.65 2.42 24.83
#